data_AF-A0A9P7DEE8-F1
#
_entry.id   AF-A0A9P7DEE8-F1
#
_cell.length_a   1.000
_cell.length_b   1.000
_cell.length_c   1.000
_cell.angle_alpha   90.00
_cell.angle_beta   90.00
_cell.angle_gamma   90.00
#
_symmetry.space_group_name_H-M   'P 1'
#
loop_
_entity.id
_entity.type
_entity.pdbx_description
1 polymer ?
#
loop_
_entity_poly.entity_id
_entity_poly.type
_entity_poly.pdbx_seq_one_letter_code
_entity_poly.pdbx_strand_id
1 'polypeptide(L)'
;MTKPPRGTYVIVNRVLSPADERLAITYNGPNQPLTVNTRTDSSHQRWIVRDYDQNTKSLVPVDATALQVAWGPDCATVLPAHNYVWAIRETNSGYTIQDGGVTVFWGVADAVNNATVTIGTGTGDEKQRWFFERVL
;
A
#
# COMPACT_ATOMS: atom_id res chain seq x y z
N MET A 1 -9.85 -8.92 14.14
CA MET A 1 -9.12 -8.20 13.08
C MET A 1 -7.73 -8.79 12.98
N THR A 2 -7.33 -9.19 11.78
CA THR A 2 -6.08 -9.91 11.50
C THR A 2 -5.18 -9.06 10.60
N LYS A 3 -3.86 -9.19 10.77
CA LYS A 3 -2.87 -8.52 9.93
C LYS A 3 -2.40 -9.52 8.86
N PRO A 4 -2.11 -9.12 7.61
CA PRO A 4 -1.67 -10.08 6.59
C PRO A 4 -0.37 -10.78 7.04
N PRO A 5 -0.20 -12.10 6.86
CA PRO A 5 1.05 -12.77 7.20
C PRO A 5 2.27 -12.13 6.51
N ARG A 6 3.47 -12.31 7.06
CA ARG A 6 4.69 -11.90 6.36
C ARG A 6 4.82 -12.59 5.00
N GLY A 7 5.29 -11.89 3.99
CA GLY A 7 5.47 -12.44 2.64
C GLY A 7 5.45 -11.38 1.56
N THR A 8 5.45 -11.82 0.30
CA THR A 8 5.40 -10.94 -0.86
C THR A 8 3.97 -10.85 -1.36
N TYR A 9 3.52 -9.63 -1.67
CA TYR A 9 2.16 -9.34 -2.05
C TYR A 9 2.10 -8.35 -3.22
N VAL A 10 1.07 -8.47 -4.05
CA VAL A 10 0.54 -7.33 -4.81
C VAL A 10 -0.57 -6.70 -3.97
N ILE A 11 -0.54 -5.38 -3.82
CA ILE A 11 -1.54 -4.65 -3.03
C ILE A 11 -2.46 -3.91 -4.00
N VAL A 12 -3.72 -4.33 -4.04
CA VAL A 12 -4.69 -3.90 -5.06
C VAL A 12 -5.81 -3.09 -4.42
N ASN A 13 -6.18 -1.95 -5.00
CA ASN A 13 -7.31 -1.16 -4.53
C ASN A 13 -8.61 -1.96 -4.68
N ARG A 14 -9.55 -1.76 -3.76
CA ARG A 14 -10.86 -2.41 -3.84
C ARG A 14 -11.65 -1.98 -5.07
N VAL A 15 -11.50 -0.73 -5.49
CA VAL A 15 -12.22 -0.13 -6.61
C VAL A 15 -11.45 -0.36 -7.91
N LEU A 16 -12.18 -0.73 -8.96
CA LEU A 16 -11.62 -0.88 -10.32
C LEU A 16 -11.43 0.48 -10.99
N SER A 17 -10.61 0.52 -12.03
CA SER A 17 -10.56 1.68 -12.92
C SER A 17 -11.86 1.84 -13.72
N PRO A 18 -12.10 3.01 -14.36
CA PRO A 18 -13.23 3.18 -15.29
C PRO A 18 -13.22 2.23 -16.49
N ALA A 19 -12.10 1.55 -16.74
CA ALA A 19 -11.95 0.52 -17.77
C ALA A 19 -12.07 -0.91 -17.20
N ASP A 20 -12.65 -1.06 -16.00
CA ASP A 20 -12.83 -2.32 -15.26
C ASP A 20 -11.51 -3.05 -14.93
N GLU A 21 -10.42 -2.31 -14.79
CA GLU A 21 -9.10 -2.87 -14.48
C GLU A 21 -8.80 -2.82 -12.98
N ARG A 22 -8.12 -3.85 -12.47
CA ARG A 22 -7.65 -3.89 -11.09
C ARG A 22 -6.43 -2.98 -10.94
N LEU A 23 -6.41 -2.13 -9.91
CA LEU A 23 -5.35 -1.14 -9.72
C LEU A 23 -4.42 -1.53 -8.57
N ALA A 24 -3.15 -1.80 -8.88
CA ALA A 24 -2.12 -2.20 -7.93
C ALA A 24 -1.16 -1.06 -7.56
N ILE A 25 -0.78 -0.99 -6.29
CA ILE A 25 0.27 -0.07 -5.81
C ILE A 25 1.57 -0.39 -6.53
N THR A 26 2.15 0.63 -7.15
CA THR A 26 3.33 0.57 -8.01
C THR A 26 4.46 1.44 -7.46
N TYR A 27 5.66 0.85 -7.42
CA TYR A 27 6.91 1.50 -7.06
C TYR A 27 7.47 2.29 -8.25
N ASN A 28 7.78 3.57 -8.02
CA ASN A 28 8.22 4.51 -9.05
C ASN A 28 9.68 4.94 -8.90
N GLY A 29 10.46 4.27 -8.05
CA GLY A 29 11.85 4.63 -7.75
C GLY A 29 12.03 5.32 -6.38
N PRO A 30 13.29 5.52 -5.96
CA PRO A 30 13.61 6.11 -4.67
C PRO A 30 13.14 7.58 -4.59
N ASN A 31 12.66 7.98 -3.42
CA ASN A 31 12.12 9.32 -3.15
C ASN A 31 10.96 9.73 -4.07
N GLN A 32 10.26 8.75 -4.67
CA GLN A 32 9.08 8.99 -5.48
C GLN A 32 7.81 8.54 -4.74
N PRO A 33 6.70 9.27 -4.91
CA PRO A 33 5.39 8.82 -4.45
C PRO A 33 5.00 7.49 -5.08
N LEU A 34 4.27 6.67 -4.33
CA LEU A 34 3.59 5.51 -4.86
C LEU A 34 2.38 5.94 -5.69
N THR A 35 2.15 5.24 -6.78
CA THR A 35 0.93 5.37 -7.59
C THR A 35 0.21 4.04 -7.67
N VAL A 36 -1.05 4.07 -8.11
CA VAL A 36 -1.74 2.86 -8.55
C VAL A 36 -1.75 2.78 -10.07
N ASN A 37 -1.50 1.60 -10.61
CA ASN A 37 -1.59 1.31 -12.04
C ASN A 37 -2.27 -0.03 -12.26
N THR A 38 -2.72 -0.30 -13.48
CA THR A 38 -3.26 -1.59 -13.90
C THR A 38 -2.37 -2.72 -13.38
N ARG A 39 -3.00 -3.69 -12.68
CA ARG A 39 -2.32 -4.81 -12.05
C ARG A 39 -1.68 -5.68 -13.13
N THR A 40 -0.38 -5.87 -13.01
CA THR A 40 0.46 -6.72 -13.83
C THR A 40 1.24 -7.69 -12.93
N ASP A 41 2.09 -8.53 -13.52
CA ASP A 41 3.03 -9.36 -12.76
C ASP A 41 4.40 -8.68 -12.57
N SER A 42 4.51 -7.37 -12.84
CA SER A 42 5.76 -6.60 -12.68
C SER A 42 6.31 -6.65 -11.26
N SER A 43 7.65 -6.67 -11.11
CA SER A 43 8.31 -6.58 -9.80
C SER A 43 8.02 -5.25 -9.10
N HIS A 44 7.77 -4.17 -9.84
CA HIS A 44 7.46 -2.85 -9.27
C HIS A 44 6.12 -2.84 -8.51
N GLN A 45 5.26 -3.84 -8.71
CA GLN A 45 3.99 -3.97 -8.01
C GLN A 45 4.02 -5.00 -6.87
N ARG A 46 5.20 -5.57 -6.58
CA ARG A 46 5.37 -6.58 -5.55
C ARG A 46 6.04 -5.97 -4.32
N TRP A 47 5.43 -6.23 -3.17
CA TRP A 47 5.79 -5.64 -1.88
C TRP A 47 6.04 -6.74 -0.87
N ILE A 48 7.22 -6.71 -0.24
CA ILE A 48 7.54 -7.53 0.92
C ILE A 48 6.91 -6.88 2.15
N VAL A 49 5.96 -7.60 2.73
CA VAL A 49 5.32 -7.27 4.00
C VAL A 49 6.11 -7.96 5.13
N ARG A 50 6.74 -7.17 6.01
CA ARG A 50 7.49 -7.68 7.17
C ARG A 50 6.81 -7.28 8.47
N ASP A 51 6.85 -8.16 9.46
CA ASP A 51 6.46 -7.79 10.82
C ASP A 51 7.48 -6.82 11.41
N TYR A 52 7.00 -5.80 12.11
CA TYR A 52 7.83 -4.89 12.90
C TYR A 52 7.53 -5.10 14.39
N ASP A 53 6.26 -5.01 14.77
CA ASP A 53 5.78 -5.33 16.11
C ASP A 53 4.43 -6.09 16.07
N GLN A 54 3.74 -6.17 17.21
CA GLN A 54 2.45 -6.85 17.31
C GLN A 54 1.36 -6.18 16.45
N ASN A 55 1.43 -4.87 16.25
CA ASN A 55 0.42 -4.01 15.63
C ASN A 55 0.81 -3.51 14.23
N THR A 56 2.10 -3.41 13.94
CA THR A 56 2.60 -2.71 12.75
C THR A 56 3.50 -3.58 11.88
N LYS A 57 3.59 -3.17 10.61
CA LYS A 57 4.37 -3.83 9.56
C LYS A 57 5.16 -2.81 8.75
N SER A 58 6.26 -3.24 8.16
CA SER A 58 6.94 -2.46 7.12
C SER A 58 6.58 -3.01 5.74
N LEU A 59 6.57 -2.10 4.75
CA LEU A 59 6.37 -2.39 3.33
C LEU A 59 7.66 -2.05 2.59
N VAL A 60 8.17 -3.02 1.83
CA VAL A 60 9.46 -2.93 1.12
C VAL A 60 9.26 -3.36 -0.32
N PRO A 61 9.66 -2.58 -1.33
CA PRO A 61 9.60 -3.03 -2.72
C PRO A 61 10.57 -4.20 -2.95
N VAL A 62 10.16 -5.22 -3.71
CA VAL A 62 10.98 -6.44 -3.90
C VAL A 62 12.29 -6.18 -4.63
N ASP A 63 12.35 -5.16 -5.48
CA ASP A 63 13.50 -4.79 -6.32
C ASP A 63 14.43 -3.76 -5.66
N ALA A 64 14.01 -3.16 -4.54
CA ALA A 64 14.79 -2.18 -3.79
C ALA A 64 14.70 -2.43 -2.29
N THR A 65 15.22 -3.58 -1.85
CA THR A 65 15.07 -4.09 -0.46
C THR A 65 15.76 -3.26 0.62
N ALA A 66 16.64 -2.33 0.23
CA ALA A 66 17.24 -1.33 1.11
C ALA A 66 16.33 -0.11 1.38
N LEU A 67 15.15 -0.06 0.76
CA LEU A 67 14.18 1.01 0.90
C LEU A 67 12.92 0.53 1.64
N GLN A 68 12.12 1.47 2.13
CA GLN A 68 10.85 1.24 2.81
C GLN A 68 9.82 2.28 2.38
N VAL A 69 8.55 1.90 2.41
CA VAL A 69 7.48 2.89 2.25
C VAL A 69 7.35 3.72 3.53
N ALA A 70 7.47 5.03 3.36
CA ALA A 70 7.44 6.07 4.36
C ALA A 70 6.27 7.04 4.09
N TRP A 71 6.04 7.93 5.06
CA TRP A 71 5.10 9.04 4.91
C TRP A 71 5.85 10.25 4.33
N GLY A 72 5.56 10.61 3.07
CA GLY A 72 6.01 11.85 2.44
C GLY A 72 5.01 13.00 2.64
N PRO A 73 5.12 14.12 1.93
CA PRO A 73 4.10 15.17 1.97
C PRO A 73 2.73 14.64 1.47
N ASP A 74 1.85 14.30 2.42
CA ASP A 74 0.47 13.78 2.22
C ASP A 74 0.32 12.53 1.32
N CYS A 75 1.39 11.78 1.10
CA CYS A 75 1.37 10.57 0.27
C CYS A 75 2.36 9.51 0.75
N ALA A 76 2.12 8.27 0.33
CA ALA A 76 3.05 7.17 0.54
C ALA A 76 4.23 7.34 -0.43
N THR A 77 5.46 7.35 0.10
CA THR A 77 6.70 7.57 -0.67
C THR A 77 7.74 6.52 -0.28
N VAL A 78 8.67 6.16 -1.17
CA VAL A 78 9.72 5.18 -0.84
C VAL A 78 11.03 5.87 -0.49
N LEU A 79 11.53 5.64 0.73
CA LEU A 79 12.74 6.26 1.28
C LEU A 79 13.77 5.20 1.73
N PRO A 80 15.05 5.57 1.95
CA PRO A 80 16.01 4.69 2.60
C PRO A 80 15.44 4.08 3.89
N ALA A 81 15.70 2.80 4.11
CA ALA A 81 15.15 2.09 5.26
C ALA A 81 15.57 2.77 6.58
N HIS A 82 14.58 2.95 7.46
CA HIS A 82 14.80 3.41 8.82
C HIS A 82 13.92 2.55 9.73
N ASN A 83 12.76 3.06 10.14
CA ASN A 83 11.75 2.31 10.90
C ASN A 83 10.34 2.77 10.50
N TYR A 84 10.08 2.89 9.19
CA TYR A 84 8.76 3.28 8.70
C TYR A 84 7.78 2.12 8.78
N VAL A 85 6.64 2.35 9.42
CA VAL A 85 5.68 1.30 9.75
C VAL A 85 4.23 1.73 9.52
N TRP A 86 3.39 0.74 9.25
CA TRP A 86 1.98 0.90 8.95
C TRP A 86 1.15 -0.13 9.71
N ALA A 87 0.03 0.31 10.27
CA ALA A 87 -0.99 -0.57 10.82
C ALA A 87 -1.86 -1.10 9.68
N ILE A 88 -1.74 -2.41 9.39
CA ILE A 88 -2.51 -3.07 8.32
C ILE A 88 -3.56 -3.98 8.96
N ARG A 89 -4.84 -3.68 8.73
CA ARG A 89 -5.96 -4.31 9.45
C ARG A 89 -7.01 -4.86 8.52
N GLU A 90 -7.33 -6.13 8.69
CA GLU A 90 -8.42 -6.77 7.96
C GLU A 90 -9.79 -6.31 8.47
N THR A 91 -10.67 -6.00 7.52
CA THR A 91 -12.09 -5.68 7.74
C THR A 91 -12.96 -6.54 6.82
N ASN A 92 -14.28 -6.50 7.01
CA ASN A 92 -15.22 -7.25 6.17
C ASN A 92 -15.20 -6.82 4.69
N SER A 93 -14.66 -5.65 4.37
CA SER A 93 -14.57 -5.13 3.00
C SER A 93 -13.14 -5.07 2.44
N GLY A 94 -12.16 -5.69 3.12
CA GLY A 94 -10.75 -5.69 2.73
C GLY A 94 -9.86 -5.07 3.81
N TYR A 95 -8.60 -4.85 3.49
CA TYR A 95 -7.62 -4.28 4.41
C TYR A 95 -7.65 -2.76 4.40
N THR A 96 -7.44 -2.16 5.58
CA THR A 96 -6.98 -0.76 5.69
C THR A 96 -5.48 -0.74 5.90
N ILE A 97 -4.82 0.32 5.39
CA ILE A 97 -3.42 0.64 5.68
C ILE A 97 -3.43 2.02 6.32
N GLN A 98 -2.89 2.10 7.53
CA GLN A 98 -2.93 3.29 8.36
C GLN A 98 -1.55 3.59 8.93
N ASP A 99 -1.32 4.82 9.37
CA ASP A 99 -0.13 5.15 10.16
C ASP A 99 -0.07 4.32 11.46
N GLY A 100 1.10 4.30 12.11
CA GLY A 100 1.27 3.58 13.38
C GLY A 100 0.33 4.06 14.50
N GLY A 101 -0.11 5.33 14.45
CA GLY A 101 -1.08 5.92 15.36
C GLY A 101 -2.54 5.67 15.00
N VAL A 102 -2.82 5.07 13.83
CA VAL A 102 -4.17 4.67 13.41
C VAL A 102 -5.10 5.89 13.22
N THR A 103 -4.53 7.00 12.77
CA THR A 103 -5.19 8.30 12.61
C THR A 103 -5.51 8.64 11.16
N VAL A 104 -4.69 8.17 10.22
CA VAL A 104 -4.82 8.40 8.79
C VAL A 104 -4.81 7.10 8.00
N PHE A 105 -5.31 7.16 6.79
CA PHE A 105 -5.55 6.01 5.93
C PHE A 105 -4.92 6.24 4.57
N TRP A 106 -4.38 5.17 4.00
CA TRP A 106 -3.99 5.14 2.61
C TRP A 106 -5.20 4.98 1.72
N GLY A 107 -5.25 5.76 0.64
CA GLY A 107 -6.27 5.65 -0.39
C GLY A 107 -5.79 6.19 -1.72
N VAL A 108 -6.73 6.33 -2.63
CA VAL A 108 -6.58 7.08 -3.88
C VAL A 108 -7.73 8.07 -3.99
N ALA A 109 -7.48 9.27 -4.50
CA ALA A 109 -8.54 10.25 -4.72
C ALA A 109 -9.52 9.75 -5.81
N ASP A 110 -8.93 9.32 -6.93
CA ASP A 110 -9.62 8.71 -8.07
C ASP A 110 -8.97 7.37 -8.39
N ALA A 111 -9.80 6.35 -8.63
CA ALA A 111 -9.35 5.02 -9.00
C ALA A 111 -8.97 5.02 -10.50
N VAL A 112 -7.88 5.68 -10.87
CA VAL A 112 -7.37 5.74 -12.25
C VAL A 112 -5.88 5.44 -12.29
N ASN A 113 -5.36 5.07 -13.46
CA ASN A 113 -3.93 4.86 -13.64
C ASN A 113 -3.13 6.11 -13.31
N ASN A 114 -1.96 5.91 -12.71
CA ASN A 114 -1.06 6.93 -12.17
C ASN A 114 -1.61 7.76 -11.00
N ALA A 115 -2.78 7.42 -10.44
CA ALA A 115 -3.27 8.10 -9.25
C ALA A 115 -2.33 7.85 -8.06
N THR A 116 -1.93 8.91 -7.37
CA THR A 116 -1.05 8.83 -6.20
C THR A 116 -1.76 8.14 -5.04
N VAL A 117 -1.01 7.31 -4.30
CA VAL A 117 -1.46 6.77 -3.02
C VAL A 117 -1.37 7.86 -1.96
N THR A 118 -2.50 8.44 -1.61
CA THR A 118 -2.62 9.53 -0.65
C THR A 118 -2.70 9.01 0.78
N ILE A 119 -2.29 9.84 1.74
CA ILE A 119 -2.44 9.58 3.17
C ILE A 119 -3.30 10.68 3.75
N GLY A 120 -4.46 10.34 4.28
CA GLY A 120 -5.40 11.35 4.79
C GLY A 120 -6.44 10.80 5.75
N THR A 121 -7.41 11.64 6.11
CA THR A 121 -8.49 11.28 7.04
C THR A 121 -9.25 10.05 6.56
N GLY A 122 -9.60 9.17 7.49
CA GLY A 122 -10.46 8.02 7.20
C GLY A 122 -11.86 8.45 6.81
N THR A 123 -12.29 8.10 5.60
CA THR A 123 -13.62 8.43 5.08
C THR A 123 -14.59 7.25 5.14
N GLY A 124 -14.07 6.04 5.32
CA GLY A 124 -14.85 4.80 5.18
C GLY A 124 -15.07 4.38 3.72
N ASP A 125 -14.56 5.16 2.77
CA ASP A 125 -14.68 4.92 1.32
C ASP A 125 -13.93 3.64 0.90
N GLU A 126 -14.48 2.95 -0.10
CA GLU A 126 -13.90 1.78 -0.73
C GLU A 126 -12.54 2.07 -1.37
N LYS A 127 -12.30 3.31 -1.80
CA LYS A 127 -10.98 3.75 -2.29
C LYS A 127 -9.88 3.71 -1.23
N GLN A 128 -10.23 3.62 0.05
CA GLN A 128 -9.31 3.40 1.19
C GLN A 128 -9.30 1.93 1.66
N ARG A 129 -9.71 1.00 0.81
CA ARG A 129 -9.70 -0.44 1.06
C ARG A 129 -8.83 -1.15 0.04
N TRP A 130 -8.10 -2.16 0.52
CA TRP A 130 -7.06 -2.83 -0.25
C TRP A 130 -7.20 -4.35 -0.13
N PHE A 131 -6.80 -5.07 -1.17
CA PHE A 131 -6.60 -6.51 -1.16
C PHE A 131 -5.11 -6.83 -1.18
N PHE A 132 -4.71 -7.81 -0.37
CA PHE A 132 -3.34 -8.32 -0.32
C PHE A 132 -3.29 -9.67 -1.03
N GLU A 133 -2.86 -9.67 -2.28
CA GLU A 133 -2.70 -10.88 -3.09
C GLU A 133 -1.32 -11.47 -2.90
N ARG A 134 -1.23 -12.64 -2.29
CA ARG A 134 0.07 -13.27 -2.03
C ARG A 134 0.70 -13.76 -3.34
N VAL A 135 1.98 -13.44 -3.52
CA VAL A 135 2.81 -13.95 -4.62
C VAL A 135 3.60 -15.15 -4.09
N LEU A 136 3.49 -16.30 -4.77
CA LEU A 136 4.23 -17.52 -4.46
C LEU A 136 5.68 -17.43 -4.94
#